data_AF-A0A8S9BKC0-F1
#
_entry.id   AF-A0A8S9BKC0-F1
#
_cell.length_a   1.000
_cell.length_b   1.000
_cell.length_c   1.000
_cell.angle_alpha   90.00
_cell.angle_beta   90.00
_cell.angle_gamma   90.00
#
_symmetry.space_group_name_H-M   'P 1'
#
loop_
_entity.id
_entity.type
_entity.pdbx_description
1 polymer ?
#
loop_
_entity_poly.entity_id
_entity_poly.type
_entity_poly.pdbx_seq_one_letter_code
_entity_poly.pdbx_strand_id
1 'polypeptide(L)'
;MMGRAELPASLEKTQRLLEPYIKQRHEASKIRQVLSSHLLSQLDSSGRNLNRPLSLVDPACNVEPTSHGVRGLQREYLRCVRANLRARSEYASISKGRNMGQADDSADSESQDLPKQSNTSPSLEAFIHLVMQQQKHERLHITQDYIDVLSQRLAATAEHLDPKVALRDLESLPKVPAEVLHGSSAGAIAQGTDLKGLVDQLEQSVLRAKMLLKKEQKLLAKMRSDSNTTSASRGDRLQALGLTRNALINWIEAEMEKAGDGSTENDGQENTHHDIRGKDYIEAQLVSIQKQYGRYIEAREALVTSVTATSEPPSAPSKEEASDIPESTDDIQHTQGVQVIYPYLEAMAFTANEQKAVIQQRSHLTIGLAKQVKEASHGLERLADESHLLPAHPIPSSSSQRKGLEGPFSFNDELLHHEKPDSSGLARAWVFAAEAAGAQTRGAISEQLVAGDKALEESRLLLARLYQLLGYDDQSPALTETQKQDIWTVLDGALGVIKGNGPEGK
;
A
#
# COMPACT_ATOMS: atom_id res chain seq x y z
N MET A 1 15.82 -23.41 -57.17
CA MET A 1 16.45 -22.41 -56.29
C MET A 1 15.35 -21.51 -55.76
N MET A 2 14.98 -21.63 -54.48
CA MET A 2 14.04 -20.71 -53.81
C MET A 2 14.79 -19.97 -52.72
N GLY A 3 14.68 -18.65 -52.73
CA GLY A 3 15.39 -17.73 -51.85
C GLY A 3 15.03 -17.94 -50.38
N ARG A 4 16.06 -18.08 -49.54
CA ARG A 4 15.92 -17.89 -48.10
C ARG A 4 15.79 -16.39 -47.85
N ALA A 5 14.63 -15.98 -47.34
CA ALA A 5 14.50 -14.69 -46.69
C ALA A 5 15.39 -14.69 -45.43
N GLU A 6 16.32 -13.75 -45.35
CA GLU A 6 17.17 -13.54 -44.18
C GLU A 6 16.30 -13.09 -43.00
N LEU A 7 16.29 -13.88 -41.94
CA LEU A 7 15.53 -13.59 -40.72
C LEU A 7 16.30 -12.53 -39.91
N PRO A 8 15.60 -11.60 -39.22
CA PRO A 8 16.23 -10.56 -38.42
C PRO A 8 17.12 -11.17 -37.32
N ALA A 9 18.31 -10.58 -37.07
CA ALA A 9 19.35 -11.12 -36.18
C ALA A 9 18.88 -11.41 -34.73
N SER A 10 17.78 -10.79 -34.28
CA SER A 10 17.13 -11.10 -33.01
C SER A 10 16.44 -12.46 -33.01
N LEU A 11 15.84 -12.86 -34.12
CA LEU A 11 15.15 -14.13 -34.31
C LEU A 11 16.15 -15.28 -34.48
N GLU A 12 17.31 -15.04 -35.09
CA GLU A 12 18.39 -16.04 -35.12
C GLU A 12 18.95 -16.33 -33.73
N LYS A 13 19.08 -15.30 -32.86
CA LYS A 13 19.51 -15.49 -31.47
C LYS A 13 18.50 -16.31 -30.67
N THR A 14 17.20 -16.03 -30.81
CA THR A 14 16.17 -16.81 -30.12
C THR A 14 16.06 -18.22 -30.69
N GLN A 15 16.22 -18.41 -31.99
CA GLN A 15 16.25 -19.73 -32.62
C GLN A 15 17.43 -20.56 -32.10
N ARG A 16 18.64 -19.99 -32.00
CA ARG A 16 19.81 -20.69 -31.42
C ARG A 16 19.62 -21.06 -29.94
N LEU A 17 18.92 -20.23 -29.16
CA LEU A 17 18.60 -20.53 -27.77
C LEU A 17 17.51 -21.61 -27.62
N LEU A 18 16.57 -21.68 -28.57
CA LEU A 18 15.45 -22.63 -28.55
C LEU A 18 15.78 -23.95 -29.27
N GLU A 19 16.80 -23.98 -30.13
CA GLU A 19 17.25 -25.17 -30.86
C GLU A 19 17.46 -26.42 -29.98
N PRO A 20 18.02 -26.33 -28.75
CA PRO A 20 18.13 -27.49 -27.86
C PRO A 20 16.76 -28.04 -27.40
N TYR A 21 15.74 -27.19 -27.34
CA TYR A 21 14.40 -27.47 -26.81
C TYR A 21 13.37 -27.78 -27.92
N ILE A 22 13.64 -27.42 -29.17
CA ILE A 22 12.82 -27.74 -30.33
C ILE A 22 13.23 -29.12 -30.84
N LYS A 23 12.46 -30.15 -30.48
CA LYS A 23 12.66 -31.52 -30.96
C LYS A 23 11.72 -31.85 -32.11
N GLN A 24 12.17 -32.66 -33.06
CA GLN A 24 11.31 -33.13 -34.14
C GLN A 24 10.22 -34.07 -33.57
N ARG A 25 9.04 -34.12 -34.21
CA ARG A 25 7.87 -34.86 -33.71
C ARG A 25 8.18 -36.32 -33.35
N HIS A 26 9.07 -36.97 -34.10
CA HIS A 26 9.47 -38.35 -33.84
C HIS A 26 10.38 -38.49 -32.60
N GLU A 27 11.31 -37.55 -32.39
CA GLU A 27 12.16 -37.51 -31.19
C GLU A 27 11.31 -37.22 -29.96
N ALA A 28 10.37 -36.27 -30.06
CA ALA A 28 9.44 -35.97 -28.98
C ALA A 28 8.57 -37.19 -28.62
N SER A 29 8.11 -37.96 -29.62
CA SER A 29 7.37 -39.21 -29.39
C SER A 29 8.24 -40.27 -28.70
N LYS A 30 9.50 -40.43 -29.14
CA LYS A 30 10.45 -41.37 -28.53
C LYS A 30 10.78 -40.98 -27.09
N ILE A 31 11.00 -39.70 -26.82
CA ILE A 31 11.23 -39.17 -25.48
C ILE A 31 10.00 -39.42 -24.60
N ARG A 32 8.79 -39.14 -25.09
CA ARG A 32 7.55 -39.43 -24.34
C ARG A 32 7.40 -40.91 -24.02
N GLN A 33 7.72 -41.80 -24.96
CA GLN A 33 7.66 -43.24 -24.77
C GLN A 33 8.70 -43.74 -23.75
N VAL A 34 9.92 -43.20 -23.80
CA VAL A 34 10.98 -43.50 -22.82
C VAL A 34 10.57 -42.99 -21.43
N LEU A 35 10.10 -41.75 -21.32
CA LEU A 35 9.62 -41.18 -20.07
C LEU A 35 8.41 -41.94 -19.52
N SER A 36 7.44 -42.32 -20.37
CA SER A 36 6.31 -43.13 -19.92
C SER A 36 6.76 -44.49 -19.43
N SER A 37 7.71 -45.15 -20.12
CA SER A 37 8.25 -46.43 -19.66
C SER A 37 9.02 -46.31 -18.33
N HIS A 38 9.78 -45.23 -18.15
CA HIS A 38 10.52 -44.96 -16.91
C HIS A 38 9.55 -44.66 -15.76
N LEU A 39 8.53 -43.83 -15.99
CA LEU A 39 7.51 -43.53 -14.99
C LEU A 39 6.70 -44.77 -14.61
N LEU A 40 6.32 -45.61 -15.59
CA LEU A 40 5.66 -46.89 -15.31
C LEU A 40 6.55 -47.81 -14.47
N SER A 41 7.85 -47.93 -14.79
CA SER A 41 8.78 -48.75 -14.01
C SER A 41 8.97 -48.28 -12.56
N GLN A 42 8.83 -46.98 -12.29
CA GLN A 42 8.91 -46.40 -10.94
C GLN A 42 7.59 -46.51 -10.17
N LEU A 43 6.50 -46.83 -10.86
CA LEU A 43 5.15 -46.92 -10.30
C LEU A 43 4.77 -48.37 -10.01
N ASP A 44 5.25 -49.30 -10.82
CA ASP A 44 5.08 -50.75 -10.65
C ASP A 44 5.73 -51.27 -9.35
N SER A 45 6.74 -50.58 -8.81
CA SER A 45 7.32 -50.91 -7.50
C SER A 45 6.35 -50.72 -6.33
N SER A 46 5.23 -50.01 -6.53
CA SER A 46 4.18 -49.80 -5.52
C SER A 46 2.98 -50.75 -5.66
N GLY A 47 3.01 -51.71 -6.58
CA GLY A 47 2.01 -52.79 -6.69
C GLY A 47 0.58 -52.36 -7.05
N ARG A 48 0.35 -51.10 -7.44
CA ARG A 48 -0.95 -50.62 -7.91
C ARG A 48 -0.89 -50.27 -9.40
N ASN A 49 -1.46 -51.15 -10.22
CA ASN A 49 -1.73 -50.88 -11.64
C ASN A 49 -2.67 -49.67 -11.75
N LEU A 50 -2.15 -48.53 -12.23
CA LEU A 50 -2.93 -47.32 -12.41
C LEU A 50 -3.60 -47.30 -13.79
N ASN A 51 -4.84 -47.79 -13.86
CA ASN A 51 -5.76 -47.41 -14.94
C ASN A 51 -6.36 -46.00 -14.70
N ARG A 52 -5.71 -45.15 -13.90
CA ARG A 52 -6.21 -43.83 -13.46
C ARG A 52 -5.25 -42.72 -13.88
N PRO A 53 -5.74 -41.58 -14.41
CA PRO A 53 -4.87 -40.46 -14.77
C PRO A 53 -4.08 -39.94 -13.56
N LEU A 54 -2.81 -39.61 -13.80
CA LEU A 54 -1.82 -39.14 -12.79
C LEU A 54 -2.28 -37.91 -11.99
N SER A 55 -3.33 -37.20 -12.42
CA SER A 55 -3.91 -36.06 -11.71
C SER A 55 -4.75 -36.44 -10.48
N LEU A 56 -5.06 -37.73 -10.29
CA LEU A 56 -5.92 -38.23 -9.20
C LEU A 56 -5.17 -39.15 -8.22
N VAL A 57 -3.84 -39.11 -8.22
CA VAL A 57 -3.02 -39.84 -7.25
C VAL A 57 -2.95 -39.02 -5.97
N ASP A 58 -3.30 -39.67 -4.86
CA ASP A 58 -3.25 -39.11 -3.51
C ASP A 58 -1.78 -38.78 -3.14
N PRO A 59 -1.44 -37.54 -2.72
CA PRO A 59 -0.09 -37.18 -2.28
C PRO A 59 0.40 -37.97 -1.06
N ALA A 60 -0.47 -38.76 -0.42
CA ALA A 60 -0.13 -39.68 0.65
C ALA A 60 0.56 -40.98 0.20
N CYS A 61 0.73 -41.21 -1.10
CA CYS A 61 1.55 -42.32 -1.58
C CYS A 61 2.99 -42.12 -1.13
N ASN A 62 3.44 -42.89 -0.14
CA ASN A 62 4.84 -43.03 0.25
C ASN A 62 5.62 -43.63 -0.93
N VAL A 63 6.05 -42.77 -1.84
CA VAL A 63 7.07 -43.12 -2.81
C VAL A 63 8.37 -43.19 -2.03
N GLU A 64 8.80 -44.41 -1.68
CA GLU A 64 10.21 -44.70 -1.45
C GLU A 64 10.85 -44.93 -2.82
N PRO A 65 11.55 -43.95 -3.41
CA PRO A 65 12.37 -44.23 -4.56
C PRO A 65 13.68 -44.86 -4.07
N THR A 66 13.90 -46.10 -4.47
CA THR A 66 15.19 -46.77 -4.42
C THR A 66 16.31 -45.89 -4.97
N SER A 67 17.47 -46.06 -4.37
CA SER A 67 18.65 -45.20 -4.37
C SER A 67 19.49 -45.22 -5.65
N HIS A 68 18.92 -45.59 -6.80
CA HIS A 68 19.71 -45.87 -8.01
C HIS A 68 19.28 -44.96 -9.17
N GLY A 69 20.03 -43.87 -9.40
CA GLY A 69 20.00 -43.13 -10.67
C GLY A 69 19.81 -41.61 -10.59
N VAL A 70 19.37 -41.06 -9.46
CA VAL A 70 19.12 -39.61 -9.36
C VAL A 70 20.45 -38.85 -9.17
N ARG A 71 20.96 -38.23 -10.25
CA ARG A 71 22.17 -37.37 -10.23
C ARG A 71 21.81 -35.90 -10.48
N GLY A 72 22.61 -35.00 -9.92
CA GLY A 72 22.50 -33.55 -10.13
C GLY A 72 21.31 -32.88 -9.42
N LEU A 73 20.72 -31.88 -10.07
CA LEU A 73 19.67 -31.00 -9.53
C LEU A 73 18.46 -31.74 -8.95
N GLN A 74 18.07 -32.86 -9.57
CA GLN A 74 16.94 -33.67 -9.10
C GLN A 74 17.20 -34.25 -7.70
N ARG A 75 18.45 -34.61 -7.38
CA ARG A 75 18.84 -35.10 -6.05
C ARG A 75 18.72 -33.99 -5.01
N GLU A 76 19.14 -32.78 -5.37
CA GLU A 76 19.04 -31.61 -4.50
C GLU A 76 17.59 -31.20 -4.25
N TYR A 77 16.77 -31.21 -5.30
CA TYR A 77 15.34 -30.96 -5.20
C TYR A 77 14.68 -31.98 -4.26
N LEU A 78 14.93 -33.28 -4.43
CA LEU A 78 14.39 -34.32 -3.54
C LEU A 78 14.88 -34.15 -2.09
N ARG A 79 16.14 -33.75 -1.89
CA ARG A 79 16.67 -33.41 -0.55
C ARG A 79 15.89 -32.24 0.07
N CYS A 80 15.66 -31.17 -0.70
CA CYS A 80 14.92 -30.00 -0.23
C CYS A 80 13.45 -30.33 0.08
N VAL A 81 12.79 -31.14 -0.76
CA VAL A 81 11.42 -31.60 -0.52
C VAL A 81 11.33 -32.42 0.76
N ARG A 82 12.28 -33.34 1.01
CA ARG A 82 12.34 -34.11 2.26
C ARG A 82 12.55 -33.21 3.47
N ALA A 83 13.45 -32.24 3.38
CA ALA A 83 13.68 -31.27 4.44
C ALA A 83 12.41 -30.44 4.74
N ASN A 84 11.67 -30.04 3.70
CA ASN A 84 10.41 -29.32 3.85
C ASN A 84 9.34 -30.19 4.53
N LEU A 85 9.15 -31.42 4.09
CA LEU A 85 8.20 -32.36 4.71
C LEU A 85 8.54 -32.61 6.18
N ARG A 86 9.83 -32.79 6.49
CA ARG A 86 10.32 -32.91 7.87
C ARG A 86 10.00 -31.66 8.69
N ALA A 87 10.36 -30.47 8.20
CA ALA A 87 10.07 -29.20 8.89
C ALA A 87 8.56 -29.00 9.13
N ARG A 88 7.71 -29.38 8.17
CA ARG A 88 6.24 -29.31 8.33
C ARG A 88 5.75 -30.26 9.41
N SER A 89 6.28 -31.48 9.48
CA SER A 89 5.92 -32.44 10.52
C SER A 89 6.39 -31.97 11.91
N GLU A 90 7.61 -31.43 12.02
CA GLU A 90 8.16 -30.88 13.26
C GLU A 90 7.33 -29.68 13.75
N TYR A 91 6.98 -28.75 12.85
CA TYR A 91 6.08 -27.63 13.15
C TYR A 91 4.70 -28.10 13.61
N ALA A 92 4.13 -29.13 12.96
CA ALA A 92 2.85 -29.71 13.36
C ALA A 92 2.92 -30.36 14.74
N SER A 93 4.05 -30.98 15.11
CA SER A 93 4.27 -31.55 16.45
C SER A 93 4.45 -30.47 17.51
N ILE A 94 5.23 -29.42 17.23
CA ILE A 94 5.47 -28.30 18.16
C ILE A 94 4.20 -27.50 18.40
N SER A 95 3.41 -27.22 17.35
CA SER A 95 2.14 -26.50 17.49
C SER A 95 1.12 -27.30 18.32
N LYS A 96 1.06 -28.62 18.16
CA LYS A 96 0.25 -29.49 19.03
C LYS A 96 0.76 -29.50 20.48
N GLY A 97 2.07 -29.52 20.71
CA GLY A 97 2.66 -29.46 22.05
C GLY A 97 2.36 -28.15 22.79
N ARG A 98 2.42 -27.00 22.09
CA ARG A 98 2.13 -25.68 22.67
C ARG A 98 0.67 -25.53 23.12
N ASN A 99 -0.25 -26.13 22.36
CA ASN A 99 -1.68 -26.11 22.71
C ASN A 99 -2.01 -27.01 23.92
N MET A 100 -1.20 -28.04 24.20
CA MET A 100 -1.40 -28.94 25.35
C MET A 100 -0.69 -28.43 26.62
N GLY A 101 0.49 -27.80 26.50
CA GLY A 101 1.22 -27.25 27.66
C GLY A 101 0.53 -26.08 28.36
N GLN A 102 -0.44 -25.42 27.72
CA GLN A 102 -1.22 -24.34 28.31
C GLN A 102 -2.38 -24.85 29.19
N ALA A 103 -2.67 -26.16 29.16
CA ALA A 103 -3.75 -26.76 29.96
C ALA A 103 -3.27 -27.33 31.32
N ASP A 104 -1.99 -27.69 31.46
CA ASP A 104 -1.46 -28.35 32.68
C ASP A 104 -0.92 -27.38 33.75
N ASP A 105 -0.65 -26.11 33.42
CA ASP A 105 0.01 -25.14 34.33
C ASP A 105 -0.98 -24.38 35.26
N SER A 106 -2.22 -24.87 35.41
CA SER A 106 -3.29 -24.19 36.18
C SER A 106 -3.93 -25.06 37.28
N ALA A 107 -3.18 -26.04 37.79
CA ALA A 107 -3.62 -26.96 38.83
C ALA A 107 -2.80 -26.84 40.12
N ASP A 108 -2.73 -25.66 40.74
CA ASP A 108 -2.35 -25.51 42.16
C ASP A 108 -2.79 -24.13 42.72
N SER A 109 -4.01 -24.06 43.26
CA SER A 109 -4.40 -23.20 44.41
C SER A 109 -5.90 -23.32 44.72
N GLU A 110 -6.22 -24.08 45.78
CA GLU A 110 -7.46 -24.01 46.59
C GLU A 110 -7.54 -22.62 47.28
N SER A 111 -8.64 -21.96 47.67
CA SER A 111 -10.04 -22.33 47.97
C SER A 111 -10.85 -21.04 48.25
N GLN A 112 -12.09 -20.89 47.74
CA GLN A 112 -13.35 -20.66 48.48
C GLN A 112 -14.52 -20.19 47.59
N ASP A 113 -15.53 -21.06 47.51
CA ASP A 113 -16.99 -20.88 47.47
C ASP A 113 -17.72 -19.97 46.44
N LEU A 114 -18.38 -20.70 45.50
CA LEU A 114 -19.65 -20.47 44.78
C LEU A 114 -19.68 -19.55 43.52
N PRO A 115 -20.59 -19.82 42.54
CA PRO A 115 -21.01 -21.10 41.96
C PRO A 115 -20.54 -21.23 40.49
N LYS A 116 -20.55 -22.47 39.99
CA LYS A 116 -20.28 -22.81 38.59
C LYS A 116 -21.16 -21.99 37.63
N GLN A 117 -20.56 -21.01 36.97
CA GLN A 117 -20.96 -20.60 35.63
C GLN A 117 -19.73 -20.62 34.74
N SER A 118 -19.82 -21.47 33.73
CA SER A 118 -18.95 -21.58 32.58
C SER A 118 -18.67 -20.22 31.96
N ASN A 119 -17.58 -19.55 32.33
CA ASN A 119 -17.13 -18.35 31.66
C ASN A 119 -15.60 -18.31 31.72
N THR A 120 -14.94 -18.79 30.67
CA THR A 120 -13.50 -18.55 30.40
C THR A 120 -13.29 -17.14 29.81
N SER A 121 -14.37 -16.34 29.67
CA SER A 121 -14.38 -14.97 29.14
C SER A 121 -14.03 -13.83 30.12
N PRO A 122 -14.21 -13.90 31.46
CA PRO A 122 -14.08 -12.72 32.33
C PRO A 122 -12.63 -12.36 32.61
N SER A 123 -11.70 -13.32 32.54
CA SER A 123 -10.26 -13.07 32.73
C SER A 123 -9.65 -12.34 31.53
N LEU A 124 -10.05 -12.72 30.32
CA LEU A 124 -9.59 -12.07 29.08
C LEU A 124 -10.23 -10.70 28.91
N GLU A 125 -11.53 -10.56 29.19
CA GLU A 125 -12.20 -9.25 29.19
C GLU A 125 -11.62 -8.31 30.26
N ALA A 126 -11.35 -8.80 31.48
CA ALA A 126 -10.68 -8.02 32.52
C ALA A 126 -9.26 -7.60 32.12
N PHE A 127 -8.50 -8.48 31.45
CA PHE A 127 -7.17 -8.17 30.93
C PHE A 127 -7.23 -7.11 29.82
N ILE A 128 -8.17 -7.23 28.88
CA ILE A 128 -8.40 -6.21 27.84
C ILE A 128 -8.75 -4.87 28.48
N HIS A 129 -9.65 -4.84 29.45
CA HIS A 129 -10.00 -3.62 30.17
C HIS A 129 -8.80 -2.98 30.87
N LEU A 130 -7.94 -3.79 31.51
CA LEU A 130 -6.71 -3.31 32.15
C LEU A 130 -5.74 -2.72 31.12
N VAL A 131 -5.52 -3.40 29.99
CA VAL A 131 -4.65 -2.92 28.91
C VAL A 131 -5.19 -1.63 28.29
N MET A 132 -6.50 -1.53 28.08
CA MET A 132 -7.14 -0.30 27.61
C MET A 132 -6.97 0.84 28.61
N GLN A 133 -7.06 0.56 29.91
CA GLN A 133 -6.86 1.55 30.96
C GLN A 133 -5.41 2.02 31.02
N GLN A 134 -4.44 1.11 30.86
CA GLN A 134 -3.02 1.46 30.77
C GLN A 134 -2.73 2.33 29.53
N GLN A 135 -3.24 1.95 28.36
CA GLN A 135 -3.10 2.76 27.14
C GLN A 135 -3.72 4.15 27.30
N LYS A 136 -4.88 4.25 27.95
CA LYS A 136 -5.50 5.55 28.25
C LYS A 136 -4.65 6.38 29.21
N HIS A 137 -4.07 5.76 30.23
CA HIS A 137 -3.19 6.43 31.17
C HIS A 137 -1.92 6.96 30.48
N GLU A 138 -1.27 6.16 29.64
CA GLU A 138 -0.10 6.57 28.84
C GLU A 138 -0.45 7.75 27.92
N ARG A 139 -1.58 7.69 27.23
CA ARG A 139 -2.04 8.82 26.38
C ARG A 139 -2.25 10.09 27.18
N LEU A 140 -2.85 9.99 28.36
CA LEU A 140 -3.06 11.14 29.24
C LEU A 140 -1.73 11.69 29.79
N HIS A 141 -0.80 10.81 30.14
CA HIS A 141 0.55 11.19 30.56
C HIS A 141 1.27 11.95 29.45
N ILE A 142 1.24 11.43 28.22
CA ILE A 142 1.81 12.11 27.05
C ILE A 142 1.17 13.49 26.83
N THR A 143 -0.16 13.60 26.90
CA THR A 143 -0.82 14.91 26.76
C THR A 143 -0.44 15.86 27.89
N GLN A 144 -0.30 15.36 29.12
CA GLN A 144 0.14 16.14 30.26
C GLN A 144 1.59 16.62 30.07
N ASP A 145 2.49 15.74 29.62
CA ASP A 145 3.88 16.09 29.29
C ASP A 145 3.94 17.19 28.23
N TYR A 146 3.12 17.10 27.18
CA TYR A 146 3.05 18.15 26.17
C TYR A 146 2.46 19.46 26.70
N ILE A 147 1.45 19.40 27.57
CA ILE A 147 0.91 20.60 28.24
C ILE A 147 1.97 21.22 29.15
N ASP A 148 2.73 20.41 29.88
CA ASP A 148 3.80 20.87 30.75
C ASP A 148 4.95 21.49 29.94
N VAL A 149 5.35 20.87 28.83
CA VAL A 149 6.34 21.43 27.89
C VAL A 149 5.83 22.73 27.24
N LEU A 150 4.55 22.81 26.89
CA LEU A 150 3.94 24.02 26.34
C LEU A 150 3.87 25.14 27.39
N SER A 151 3.55 24.81 28.64
CA SER A 151 3.52 25.79 29.74
C SER A 151 4.92 26.31 30.10
N GLN A 152 5.98 25.53 29.86
CA GLN A 152 7.37 25.96 30.01
C GLN A 152 7.87 26.83 28.85
N ARG A 153 7.19 26.84 27.70
CA ARG A 153 7.55 27.69 26.55
C ARG A 153 6.93 29.08 26.70
N LEU A 154 7.80 30.09 26.83
CA LEU A 154 7.44 31.52 26.99
C LEU A 154 6.48 32.07 25.92
N ALA A 155 6.39 31.45 24.75
CA ALA A 155 5.47 31.84 23.66
C ALA A 155 3.99 31.45 23.92
N ALA A 156 3.71 30.63 24.93
CA ALA A 156 2.35 30.21 25.30
C ALA A 156 1.78 30.98 26.50
N THR A 157 2.52 31.93 27.09
CA THR A 157 1.95 32.80 28.13
C THR A 157 0.93 33.74 27.49
N ALA A 158 -0.21 33.95 28.16
CA ALA A 158 -1.31 34.77 27.66
C ALA A 158 -0.90 36.21 27.27
N GLU A 159 0.24 36.68 27.76
CA GLU A 159 0.84 37.97 27.41
C GLU A 159 1.47 38.02 26.00
N HIS A 160 1.96 36.89 25.46
CA HIS A 160 2.52 36.80 24.09
C HIS A 160 1.48 36.51 23.01
N LEU A 161 0.28 36.06 23.40
CA LEU A 161 -0.87 35.92 22.49
C LEU A 161 -1.67 37.23 22.34
N ASP A 162 -1.35 38.29 23.10
CA ASP A 162 -1.96 39.60 22.87
C ASP A 162 -1.43 40.16 21.55
N PRO A 163 -2.28 40.32 20.51
CA PRO A 163 -1.85 40.81 19.20
C PRO A 163 -1.22 42.21 19.29
N LYS A 164 -1.44 42.95 20.38
CA LYS A 164 -0.84 44.27 20.58
C LYS A 164 0.63 44.22 21.01
N VAL A 165 1.09 43.12 21.60
CA VAL A 165 2.48 42.92 22.03
C VAL A 165 3.27 42.20 20.94
N ALA A 166 2.67 41.20 20.29
CA ALA A 166 3.29 40.46 19.18
C ALA A 166 3.51 41.33 17.91
N LEU A 167 2.73 42.40 17.73
CA LEU A 167 2.83 43.32 16.59
C LEU A 167 3.66 44.58 16.87
N ARG A 168 4.30 44.71 18.05
CA ARG A 168 5.17 45.86 18.35
C ARG A 168 6.49 45.86 17.56
N ASP A 169 6.98 44.69 17.18
CA ASP A 169 8.27 44.55 16.49
C ASP A 169 8.17 44.64 14.96
N LEU A 170 6.96 44.84 14.43
CA LEU A 170 6.70 45.01 13.01
C LEU A 170 6.33 46.47 12.72
N GLU A 171 7.33 47.35 12.69
CA GLU A 171 7.18 48.69 12.15
C GLU A 171 6.85 48.60 10.65
N SER A 172 5.65 49.05 10.29
CA SER A 172 5.10 49.28 8.95
C SER A 172 4.45 48.07 8.23
N LEU A 173 3.13 47.95 8.42
CA LEU A 173 2.25 47.26 7.47
C LEU A 173 1.23 48.28 6.92
N PRO A 174 0.95 48.31 5.60
CA PRO A 174 -0.04 49.21 5.03
C PRO A 174 -1.45 48.87 5.54
N LYS A 175 -2.23 49.91 5.86
CA LYS A 175 -3.64 49.78 6.27
C LYS A 175 -4.43 49.02 5.21
N VAL A 176 -4.85 47.80 5.55
CA VAL A 176 -5.80 47.01 4.76
C VAL A 176 -7.16 47.73 4.78
N PRO A 177 -7.87 47.86 3.63
CA PRO A 177 -9.20 48.47 3.58
C PRO A 177 -10.21 47.71 4.44
N ALA A 178 -11.06 48.45 5.15
CA ALA A 178 -12.07 47.93 6.07
C ALA A 178 -13.11 46.99 5.41
N GLU A 179 -13.17 46.92 4.08
CA GLU A 179 -14.07 46.04 3.33
C GLU A 179 -13.71 44.55 3.44
N VAL A 180 -12.45 44.21 3.74
CA VAL A 180 -12.03 42.79 3.91
C VAL A 180 -12.40 42.25 5.30
N LEU A 181 -12.62 43.12 6.29
CA LEU A 181 -13.03 42.74 7.65
C LEU A 181 -14.55 42.46 7.79
N HIS A 182 -15.35 42.83 6.80
CA HIS A 182 -16.80 42.59 6.80
C HIS A 182 -17.22 41.33 6.00
N GLY A 183 -16.27 40.64 5.35
CA GLY A 183 -16.53 39.40 4.62
C GLY A 183 -16.59 38.13 5.48
N SER A 184 -16.25 38.22 6.78
CA SER A 184 -16.17 37.05 7.66
C SER A 184 -16.63 37.35 9.09
N SER A 185 -17.77 38.03 9.25
CA SER A 185 -18.49 38.05 10.53
C SER A 185 -19.53 36.93 10.59
N ALA A 186 -19.09 35.69 10.41
CA ALA A 186 -19.79 34.51 10.90
C ALA A 186 -19.33 34.27 12.35
N GLY A 187 -19.73 35.16 13.26
CA GLY A 187 -19.20 35.17 14.61
C GLY A 187 -19.75 36.31 15.48
N ALA A 188 -21.07 36.43 15.55
CA ALA A 188 -21.73 37.27 16.55
C ALA A 188 -23.06 36.63 16.97
N ILE A 189 -22.97 35.45 17.59
CA ILE A 189 -24.06 34.89 18.40
C ILE A 189 -24.04 35.64 19.74
N ALA A 190 -24.46 36.90 19.75
CA ALA A 190 -24.69 37.67 20.98
C ALA A 190 -25.40 38.99 20.66
N GLN A 191 -26.64 38.93 20.18
CA GLN A 191 -27.72 39.87 20.53
C GLN A 191 -29.01 39.41 19.84
N GLY A 192 -30.13 39.53 20.55
CA GLY A 192 -31.41 38.87 20.29
C GLY A 192 -31.79 38.83 18.81
N THR A 193 -32.15 37.64 18.35
CA THR A 193 -32.71 37.38 17.03
C THR A 193 -33.80 38.40 16.72
N ASP A 194 -33.49 39.37 15.85
CA ASP A 194 -34.51 40.23 15.27
C ASP A 194 -35.38 39.34 14.38
N LEU A 195 -36.42 38.79 15.00
CA LEU A 195 -37.35 37.84 14.40
C LEU A 195 -37.99 38.46 13.14
N LYS A 196 -38.13 39.79 13.14
CA LYS A 196 -38.61 40.56 12.01
C LYS A 196 -37.61 40.57 10.85
N GLY A 197 -36.32 40.75 11.12
CA GLY A 197 -35.27 40.62 10.11
C GLY A 197 -35.20 39.23 9.47
N LEU A 198 -35.42 38.16 10.26
CA LEU A 198 -35.49 36.79 9.73
C LEU A 198 -36.76 36.57 8.88
N VAL A 199 -37.90 37.13 9.31
CA VAL A 199 -39.15 37.10 8.53
C VAL A 199 -38.99 37.88 7.22
N ASP A 200 -38.38 39.06 7.23
CA ASP A 200 -38.15 39.85 6.02
C ASP A 200 -37.20 39.12 5.04
N GLN A 201 -36.17 38.44 5.54
CA GLN A 201 -35.30 37.58 4.72
C GLN A 201 -36.06 36.38 4.15
N LEU A 202 -36.94 35.76 4.94
CA LEU A 202 -37.77 34.67 4.49
C LEU A 202 -38.76 35.14 3.42
N GLU A 203 -39.46 36.26 3.64
CA GLU A 203 -40.38 36.87 2.68
C GLU A 203 -39.67 37.22 1.37
N GLN A 204 -38.46 37.78 1.45
CA GLN A 204 -37.64 38.08 0.28
C GLN A 204 -37.22 36.81 -0.46
N SER A 205 -36.84 35.75 0.26
CA SER A 205 -36.49 34.45 -0.34
C SER A 205 -37.70 33.79 -1.00
N VAL A 206 -38.88 33.85 -0.36
CA VAL A 206 -40.15 33.32 -0.88
C VAL A 206 -40.59 34.10 -2.11
N LEU A 207 -40.43 35.44 -2.12
CA LEU A 207 -40.74 36.26 -3.29
C LEU A 207 -39.81 35.90 -4.47
N ARG A 208 -38.49 35.78 -4.22
CA ARG A 208 -37.53 35.35 -5.26
C ARG A 208 -37.88 33.97 -5.80
N ALA A 209 -38.17 33.00 -4.93
CA ALA A 209 -38.58 31.65 -5.31
C ALA A 209 -39.87 31.66 -6.14
N LYS A 210 -40.88 32.43 -5.73
CA LYS A 210 -42.13 32.61 -6.50
C LYS A 210 -41.88 33.23 -7.87
N MET A 211 -40.96 34.19 -7.98
CA MET A 211 -40.61 34.78 -9.28
C MET A 211 -39.86 33.78 -10.17
N LEU A 212 -38.94 32.98 -9.62
CA LEU A 212 -38.26 31.91 -10.35
C LEU A 212 -39.25 30.85 -10.85
N LEU A 213 -40.14 30.38 -9.99
CA LEU A 213 -41.19 29.42 -10.35
C LEU A 213 -42.09 29.97 -11.46
N LYS A 214 -42.51 31.24 -11.39
CA LYS A 214 -43.29 31.86 -12.48
C LYS A 214 -42.52 31.94 -13.80
N LYS A 215 -41.19 32.16 -13.75
CA LYS A 215 -40.34 32.15 -14.96
C LYS A 215 -40.26 30.75 -15.55
N GLU A 216 -40.04 29.73 -14.72
CA GLU A 216 -39.99 28.33 -15.14
C GLU A 216 -41.32 27.83 -15.69
N GLN A 217 -42.44 28.16 -15.04
CA GLN A 217 -43.78 27.83 -15.55
C GLN A 217 -44.04 28.45 -16.93
N LYS A 218 -43.62 29.70 -17.15
CA LYS A 218 -43.70 30.33 -18.47
C LYS A 218 -42.80 29.63 -19.50
N LEU A 219 -41.61 29.19 -19.10
CA LEU A 219 -40.70 28.45 -19.97
C LEU A 219 -41.28 27.06 -20.35
N LEU A 220 -41.85 26.36 -19.37
CA LEU A 220 -42.55 25.09 -19.59
C LEU A 220 -43.79 25.25 -20.47
N ALA A 221 -44.57 26.31 -20.27
CA ALA A 221 -45.73 26.58 -21.12
C ALA A 221 -45.32 26.82 -22.58
N LYS A 222 -44.22 27.56 -22.82
CA LYS A 222 -43.64 27.76 -24.15
C LYS A 222 -43.14 26.45 -24.77
N MET A 223 -42.41 25.64 -24.00
CA MET A 223 -41.93 24.33 -24.48
C MET A 223 -43.11 23.39 -24.82
N ARG A 224 -44.18 23.40 -24.02
CA ARG A 224 -45.38 22.60 -24.29
C ARG A 224 -46.15 23.07 -25.52
N SER A 225 -46.20 24.37 -25.80
CA SER A 225 -46.79 24.87 -27.05
C SER A 225 -45.94 24.50 -28.27
N ASP A 226 -44.62 24.50 -28.14
CA ASP A 226 -43.70 24.12 -29.22
C ASP A 226 -43.73 22.61 -29.51
N SER A 227 -43.96 21.78 -28.49
CA SER A 227 -44.09 20.32 -28.67
C SER A 227 -45.44 19.87 -29.26
N ASN A 228 -46.48 20.69 -29.19
CA ASN A 228 -47.82 20.33 -29.68
C ASN A 228 -48.03 20.59 -31.18
N THR A 229 -47.11 21.31 -31.84
CA THR A 229 -47.24 21.70 -33.26
C THR A 229 -46.41 20.82 -34.21
N THR A 230 -45.60 19.90 -33.68
CA THR A 230 -44.76 19.00 -34.49
C THR A 230 -45.11 17.55 -34.18
N SER A 231 -45.80 16.88 -35.11
CA SER A 231 -45.91 15.42 -35.08
C SER A 231 -44.51 14.86 -35.37
N ALA A 232 -43.77 14.59 -34.31
CA ALA A 232 -42.34 14.30 -34.34
C ALA A 232 -42.01 13.16 -35.32
N SER A 233 -41.20 13.48 -36.32
CA SER A 233 -40.63 12.49 -37.24
C SER A 233 -39.73 11.54 -36.46
N ARG A 234 -39.61 10.29 -36.90
CA ARG A 234 -38.76 9.27 -36.26
C ARG A 234 -37.30 9.72 -36.14
N GLY A 235 -36.84 10.61 -37.02
CA GLY A 235 -35.53 11.26 -36.95
C GLY A 235 -35.39 12.22 -35.76
N ASP A 236 -36.41 13.04 -35.52
CA ASP A 236 -36.44 13.99 -34.39
C ASP A 236 -36.48 13.25 -33.05
N ARG A 237 -37.12 12.07 -33.01
CA ARG A 237 -37.12 11.21 -31.80
C ARG A 237 -35.74 10.64 -31.50
N LEU A 238 -34.98 10.23 -32.52
CA LEU A 238 -33.60 9.76 -32.33
C LEU A 238 -32.66 10.90 -31.92
N GLN A 239 -32.85 12.10 -32.49
CA GLN A 239 -32.09 13.28 -32.09
C GLN A 239 -32.44 13.73 -30.67
N ALA A 240 -33.72 13.72 -30.30
CA ALA A 240 -34.16 14.00 -28.94
C ALA A 240 -33.58 12.98 -27.95
N LEU A 241 -33.57 11.68 -28.29
CA LEU A 241 -32.92 10.66 -27.46
C LEU A 241 -31.41 10.88 -27.33
N GLY A 242 -30.74 11.29 -28.42
CA GLY A 242 -29.34 11.68 -28.40
C GLY A 242 -29.07 12.89 -27.50
N LEU A 243 -29.93 13.92 -27.57
CA LEU A 243 -29.85 15.10 -26.70
C LEU A 243 -30.14 14.75 -25.24
N THR A 244 -31.13 13.90 -24.96
CA THR A 244 -31.39 13.44 -23.59
C THR A 244 -30.25 12.60 -23.05
N ARG A 245 -29.63 11.76 -23.88
CA ARG A 245 -28.45 10.98 -23.50
C ARG A 245 -27.30 11.91 -23.15
N ASN A 246 -27.00 12.89 -23.99
CA ASN A 246 -25.92 13.84 -23.76
C ASN A 246 -26.20 14.72 -22.53
N ALA A 247 -27.45 15.14 -22.32
CA ALA A 247 -27.84 15.90 -21.13
C ALA A 247 -27.72 15.06 -19.84
N LEU A 248 -28.07 13.76 -19.89
CA LEU A 248 -27.87 12.83 -18.78
C LEU A 248 -26.38 12.58 -18.51
N ILE A 249 -25.57 12.43 -19.54
CA ILE A 249 -24.11 12.29 -19.41
C ILE A 249 -23.55 13.55 -18.74
N ASN A 250 -23.88 14.73 -19.24
CA ASN A 250 -23.42 16.00 -18.66
C ASN A 250 -23.93 16.20 -17.23
N TRP A 251 -25.16 15.77 -16.93
CA TRP A 251 -25.70 15.83 -15.57
C TRP A 251 -24.97 14.87 -14.63
N ILE A 252 -24.69 13.64 -15.07
CA ILE A 252 -23.91 12.67 -14.30
C ILE A 252 -22.47 13.18 -14.12
N GLU A 253 -21.85 13.72 -15.16
CA GLU A 253 -20.51 14.30 -15.08
C GLU A 253 -20.46 15.49 -14.13
N ALA A 254 -21.42 16.41 -14.19
CA ALA A 254 -21.51 17.54 -13.27
C ALA A 254 -21.84 17.10 -11.83
N GLU A 255 -22.68 16.08 -11.65
CA GLU A 255 -22.98 15.53 -10.32
C GLU A 255 -21.78 14.76 -9.75
N MET A 256 -20.99 14.08 -10.59
CA MET A 256 -19.73 13.45 -10.19
C MET A 256 -18.64 14.48 -9.89
N GLU A 257 -18.57 15.58 -10.63
CA GLU A 257 -17.68 16.70 -10.35
C GLU A 257 -18.04 17.33 -9.00
N LYS A 258 -19.32 17.54 -8.75
CA LYS A 258 -19.83 18.11 -7.49
C LYS A 258 -19.73 17.17 -6.30
N ALA A 259 -19.81 15.85 -6.53
CA ALA A 259 -19.50 14.84 -5.53
C ALA A 259 -17.98 14.67 -5.30
N GLY A 260 -17.15 15.13 -6.25
CA GLY A 260 -15.70 15.22 -6.12
C GLY A 260 -15.21 16.53 -5.48
N ASP A 261 -16.00 17.61 -5.60
CA ASP A 261 -15.74 18.95 -5.03
C ASP A 261 -16.61 19.24 -3.79
N GLY A 262 -16.85 18.19 -3.00
CA GLY A 262 -17.36 18.32 -1.64
C GLY A 262 -16.28 18.89 -0.74
N SER A 263 -16.21 20.22 -0.67
CA SER A 263 -15.70 21.04 0.44
C SER A 263 -15.20 20.23 1.65
N THR A 264 -13.90 19.94 1.66
CA THR A 264 -13.17 19.55 2.87
C THR A 264 -12.81 20.82 3.64
N GLU A 265 -13.82 21.49 4.19
CA GLU A 265 -13.62 22.40 5.31
C GLU A 265 -14.36 21.79 6.50
N ASN A 266 -13.59 21.48 7.54
CA ASN A 266 -14.02 21.00 8.84
C ASN A 266 -14.33 19.49 8.97
N ASP A 267 -13.26 18.70 8.96
CA ASP A 267 -13.01 17.86 10.14
C ASP A 267 -11.50 17.70 10.32
N GLY A 268 -10.98 18.44 11.30
CA GLY A 268 -9.63 18.25 11.77
C GLY A 268 -9.51 16.92 12.50
N GLN A 269 -8.37 16.27 12.27
CA GLN A 269 -7.66 15.53 13.31
C GLN A 269 -8.23 14.13 13.68
N GLU A 270 -8.03 13.15 12.80
CA GLU A 270 -7.83 11.77 13.28
C GLU A 270 -7.02 10.88 12.31
N ASN A 271 -5.79 11.28 11.99
CA ASN A 271 -4.82 10.37 11.35
C ASN A 271 -3.75 9.96 12.36
N THR A 272 -4.07 9.05 13.28
CA THR A 272 -3.07 8.27 14.05
C THR A 272 -3.59 6.94 14.66
N HIS A 273 -4.78 6.44 14.31
CA HIS A 273 -5.34 5.21 14.94
C HIS A 273 -5.77 4.08 13.98
N HIS A 274 -5.35 4.09 12.72
CA HIS A 274 -5.86 3.12 11.74
C HIS A 274 -5.21 1.71 11.77
N ASP A 275 -4.12 1.50 12.53
CA ASP A 275 -3.39 0.23 12.48
C ASP A 275 -3.85 -0.83 13.52
N ILE A 276 -4.57 -0.41 14.56
CA ILE A 276 -5.12 -1.33 15.58
C ILE A 276 -6.52 -1.83 15.17
N ARG A 277 -7.37 -0.94 14.68
CA ARG A 277 -8.72 -1.28 14.18
C ARG A 277 -8.68 -2.15 12.91
N GLY A 278 -7.60 -2.07 12.13
CA GLY A 278 -7.39 -2.93 10.96
C GLY A 278 -7.21 -4.41 11.33
N LYS A 279 -6.50 -4.71 12.42
CA LYS A 279 -6.26 -6.09 12.87
C LYS A 279 -7.54 -6.74 13.39
N ASP A 280 -8.29 -6.03 14.22
CA ASP A 280 -9.59 -6.52 14.73
C ASP A 280 -10.61 -6.71 13.60
N TYR A 281 -10.58 -5.84 12.58
CA TYR A 281 -11.41 -5.99 11.38
C TYR A 281 -11.00 -7.20 10.53
N ILE A 282 -9.70 -7.45 10.38
CA ILE A 282 -9.16 -8.62 9.67
C ILE A 282 -9.49 -9.90 10.43
N GLU A 283 -9.37 -9.92 11.75
CA GLU A 283 -9.73 -11.07 12.59
C GLU A 283 -11.24 -11.36 12.53
N ALA A 284 -12.08 -10.33 12.61
CA ALA A 284 -13.53 -10.49 12.43
C ALA A 284 -13.89 -11.00 11.02
N GLN A 285 -13.20 -10.54 9.98
CA GLN A 285 -13.34 -11.05 8.62
C GLN A 285 -12.88 -12.51 8.51
N LEU A 286 -11.75 -12.88 9.13
CA LEU A 286 -11.26 -14.26 9.14
C LEU A 286 -12.24 -15.22 9.84
N VAL A 287 -12.82 -14.81 10.96
CA VAL A 287 -13.86 -15.60 11.66
C VAL A 287 -15.11 -15.74 10.80
N SER A 288 -15.52 -14.67 10.11
CA SER A 288 -16.64 -14.69 9.15
C SER A 288 -16.37 -15.66 7.99
N ILE A 289 -15.17 -15.59 7.39
CA ILE A 289 -14.74 -16.48 6.30
C ILE A 289 -14.67 -17.93 6.78
N GLN A 290 -14.14 -18.19 7.97
CA GLN A 290 -14.07 -19.54 8.54
C GLN A 290 -15.47 -20.11 8.77
N LYS A 291 -16.41 -19.29 9.26
CA LYS A 291 -17.81 -19.68 9.43
C LYS A 291 -18.50 -19.96 8.09
N GLN A 292 -18.23 -19.15 7.07
CA GLN A 292 -18.73 -19.38 5.71
C GLN A 292 -18.14 -20.65 5.09
N TYR A 293 -16.85 -20.89 5.29
CA TYR A 293 -16.17 -22.09 4.81
C TYR A 293 -16.65 -23.36 5.54
N GLY A 294 -16.95 -23.27 6.84
CA GLY A 294 -17.61 -24.33 7.60
C GLY A 294 -18.98 -24.69 7.01
N ARG A 295 -19.83 -23.69 6.76
CA ARG A 295 -21.13 -23.90 6.08
C ARG A 295 -20.98 -24.50 4.69
N TYR A 296 -19.96 -24.09 3.94
CA TYR A 296 -19.64 -24.65 2.63
C TYR A 296 -19.24 -26.13 2.72
N ILE A 297 -18.41 -26.51 3.70
CA ILE A 297 -18.03 -27.90 3.94
C ILE A 297 -19.27 -28.72 4.31
N GLU A 298 -20.07 -28.26 5.25
CA GLU A 298 -21.31 -28.95 5.68
C GLU A 298 -22.28 -29.14 4.50
N ALA A 299 -22.49 -28.11 3.68
CA ALA A 299 -23.33 -28.21 2.49
C ALA A 299 -22.77 -29.19 1.46
N ARG A 300 -21.44 -29.24 1.31
CA ARG A 300 -20.77 -30.18 0.40
C ARG A 300 -20.80 -31.61 0.91
N GLU A 301 -20.68 -31.81 2.22
CA GLU A 301 -20.88 -33.11 2.87
C GLU A 301 -22.34 -33.58 2.74
N ALA A 302 -23.31 -32.69 2.93
CA ALA A 302 -24.74 -32.98 2.69
C ALA A 302 -25.02 -33.35 1.21
N LEU A 303 -24.35 -32.69 0.27
CA LEU A 303 -24.45 -33.01 -1.15
C LEU A 303 -23.79 -34.36 -1.47
N VAL A 304 -22.60 -34.62 -0.94
CA VAL A 304 -21.90 -35.90 -1.15
C VAL A 304 -22.72 -37.04 -0.53
N THR A 305 -23.20 -36.88 0.70
CA THR A 305 -24.04 -37.89 1.38
C THR A 305 -25.33 -38.15 0.63
N SER A 306 -26.04 -37.12 0.15
CA SER A 306 -27.24 -37.32 -0.68
C SER A 306 -26.92 -38.01 -2.00
N VAL A 307 -25.85 -37.64 -2.71
CA VAL A 307 -25.45 -38.31 -3.96
C VAL A 307 -25.00 -39.76 -3.72
N THR A 308 -24.35 -40.05 -2.60
CA THR A 308 -23.96 -41.42 -2.24
C THR A 308 -25.14 -42.25 -1.74
N ALA A 309 -26.15 -41.64 -1.11
CA ALA A 309 -27.36 -42.32 -0.66
C ALA A 309 -28.29 -42.70 -1.83
N THR A 310 -28.28 -41.95 -2.93
CA THR A 310 -29.04 -42.28 -4.16
C THR A 310 -28.30 -43.24 -5.08
N SER A 311 -27.07 -43.63 -4.74
CA SER A 311 -26.23 -44.56 -5.50
C SER A 311 -26.10 -45.92 -4.77
N GLU A 312 -27.18 -46.39 -4.13
CA GLU A 312 -27.31 -47.82 -3.82
C GLU A 312 -27.89 -48.54 -5.05
N PRO A 313 -27.18 -49.49 -5.67
CA PRO A 313 -27.61 -50.12 -6.90
C PRO A 313 -28.85 -51.00 -6.66
N PRO A 314 -29.95 -50.83 -7.41
CA PRO A 314 -31.09 -51.73 -7.32
C PRO A 314 -30.70 -53.11 -7.86
N SER A 315 -30.67 -54.10 -6.98
CA SER A 315 -30.68 -55.51 -7.35
C SER A 315 -31.95 -55.81 -8.14
N ALA A 316 -31.77 -56.35 -9.35
CA ALA A 316 -32.80 -56.72 -10.31
C ALA A 316 -33.87 -57.68 -9.73
N PRO A 317 -35.06 -57.70 -10.36
CA PRO A 317 -35.39 -58.93 -11.07
C PRO A 317 -35.88 -58.73 -12.52
N SER A 318 -35.55 -59.73 -13.32
CA SER A 318 -35.90 -59.95 -14.73
C SER A 318 -37.34 -60.41 -14.94
N LYS A 319 -38.01 -59.91 -15.99
CA LYS A 319 -38.48 -60.62 -17.20
C LYS A 319 -39.73 -59.97 -17.82
N GLU A 320 -39.69 -59.86 -19.16
CA GLU A 320 -40.78 -60.06 -20.16
C GLU A 320 -42.07 -59.22 -19.96
N GLU A 321 -42.53 -58.38 -20.89
CA GLU A 321 -43.03 -58.71 -22.23
C GLU A 321 -43.33 -57.43 -23.03
N ALA A 322 -43.52 -57.59 -24.35
CA ALA A 322 -43.80 -56.55 -25.34
C ALA A 322 -45.15 -55.82 -25.14
N SER A 323 -45.24 -54.54 -25.56
CA SER A 323 -46.01 -54.10 -26.75
C SER A 323 -46.23 -52.58 -26.75
N ASP A 324 -46.24 -52.04 -27.98
CA ASP A 324 -46.97 -50.88 -28.47
C ASP A 324 -46.75 -49.45 -27.95
N ILE A 325 -46.51 -48.58 -28.93
CA ILE A 325 -46.50 -47.12 -28.86
C ILE A 325 -47.95 -46.63 -28.67
N PRO A 326 -48.18 -45.53 -27.93
CA PRO A 326 -48.68 -44.35 -28.61
C PRO A 326 -47.95 -43.07 -28.23
N GLU A 327 -47.92 -42.14 -29.19
CA GLU A 327 -47.55 -40.74 -29.05
C GLU A 327 -48.25 -40.04 -27.87
N SER A 328 -47.62 -38.93 -27.46
CA SER A 328 -48.12 -37.78 -26.67
C SER A 328 -47.63 -37.68 -25.22
N THR A 329 -46.51 -36.96 -25.02
CA THR A 329 -46.32 -35.92 -23.98
C THR A 329 -44.92 -35.30 -24.09
N ASP A 330 -44.73 -34.40 -25.07
CA ASP A 330 -43.49 -33.61 -25.19
C ASP A 330 -43.42 -32.40 -24.24
N ASP A 331 -44.44 -32.15 -23.40
CA ASP A 331 -44.48 -30.97 -22.52
C ASP A 331 -43.93 -31.20 -21.09
N ILE A 332 -43.55 -32.42 -20.72
CA ILE A 332 -43.11 -32.71 -19.34
C ILE A 332 -41.57 -32.69 -19.21
N GLN A 333 -40.81 -32.87 -20.30
CA GLN A 333 -39.35 -32.93 -20.23
C GLN A 333 -38.67 -31.55 -20.25
N HIS A 334 -39.33 -30.50 -20.75
CA HIS A 334 -38.73 -29.16 -20.80
C HIS A 334 -38.76 -28.40 -19.45
N THR A 335 -39.59 -28.82 -18.51
CA THR A 335 -39.68 -28.19 -17.17
C THR A 335 -38.66 -28.74 -16.18
N GLN A 336 -38.20 -29.98 -16.35
CA GLN A 336 -37.17 -30.58 -15.50
C GLN A 336 -35.77 -29.98 -15.72
N GLY A 337 -35.42 -29.63 -16.97
CA GLY A 337 -34.15 -28.94 -17.27
C GLY A 337 -34.05 -27.54 -16.64
N VAL A 338 -35.18 -26.82 -16.59
CA VAL A 338 -35.26 -25.47 -15.97
C VAL A 338 -35.16 -25.56 -14.45
N GLN A 339 -35.76 -26.58 -13.82
CA GLN A 339 -35.65 -26.79 -12.36
C GLN A 339 -34.24 -27.20 -11.92
N VAL A 340 -33.49 -27.92 -12.76
CA VAL A 340 -32.09 -28.28 -12.47
C VAL A 340 -31.14 -27.09 -12.59
N ILE A 341 -31.40 -26.14 -13.50
CA ILE A 341 -30.53 -24.98 -13.75
C ILE A 341 -30.82 -23.82 -12.79
N TYR A 342 -32.05 -23.67 -12.30
CA TYR A 342 -32.47 -22.60 -11.40
C TYR A 342 -31.57 -22.39 -10.16
N PRO A 343 -31.17 -23.43 -9.39
CA PRO A 343 -30.27 -23.24 -8.25
C PRO A 343 -28.84 -22.79 -8.67
N TYR A 344 -28.39 -23.14 -9.88
CA TYR A 344 -27.10 -22.68 -10.40
C TYR A 344 -27.15 -21.25 -10.95
N LEU A 345 -28.34 -20.77 -11.32
CA LEU A 345 -28.54 -19.42 -11.83
C LEU A 345 -28.33 -18.37 -10.72
N GLU A 346 -28.76 -18.67 -9.49
CA GLU A 346 -28.48 -17.85 -8.31
C GLU A 346 -26.98 -17.84 -7.97
N ALA A 347 -26.32 -19.01 -8.02
CA ALA A 347 -24.87 -19.10 -7.82
C ALA A 347 -24.07 -18.38 -8.92
N MET A 348 -24.51 -18.44 -10.19
CA MET A 348 -23.91 -17.68 -11.29
C MET A 348 -24.13 -16.17 -11.12
N ALA A 349 -25.32 -15.74 -10.72
CA ALA A 349 -25.60 -14.33 -10.46
C ALA A 349 -24.76 -13.80 -9.28
N PHE A 350 -24.62 -14.59 -8.22
CA PHE A 350 -23.76 -14.27 -7.08
C PHE A 350 -22.29 -14.13 -7.50
N THR A 351 -21.75 -15.12 -8.22
CA THR A 351 -20.35 -15.08 -8.70
C THR A 351 -20.11 -13.95 -9.71
N ALA A 352 -21.07 -13.65 -10.59
CA ALA A 352 -20.98 -12.50 -11.49
C ALA A 352 -20.98 -11.16 -10.72
N ASN A 353 -21.77 -11.06 -9.65
CA ASN A 353 -21.78 -9.88 -8.79
C ASN A 353 -20.47 -9.74 -8.00
N GLU A 354 -19.91 -10.83 -7.47
CA GLU A 354 -18.57 -10.80 -6.87
C GLU A 354 -17.50 -10.38 -7.87
N GLN A 355 -17.50 -10.92 -9.08
CA GLN A 355 -16.56 -10.51 -10.13
C GLN A 355 -16.68 -9.02 -10.43
N LYS A 356 -17.92 -8.49 -10.52
CA LYS A 356 -18.15 -7.06 -10.71
C LYS A 356 -17.62 -6.24 -9.54
N ALA A 357 -17.85 -6.66 -8.29
CA ALA A 357 -17.34 -5.99 -7.09
C ALA A 357 -15.80 -5.99 -7.07
N VAL A 358 -15.16 -7.11 -7.39
CA VAL A 358 -13.70 -7.23 -7.46
C VAL A 358 -13.14 -6.34 -8.58
N ILE A 359 -13.79 -6.28 -9.74
CA ILE A 359 -13.38 -5.40 -10.84
C ILE A 359 -13.47 -3.93 -10.41
N GLN A 360 -14.54 -3.53 -9.73
CA GLN A 360 -14.72 -2.17 -9.20
C GLN A 360 -13.69 -1.83 -8.13
N GLN A 361 -13.41 -2.74 -7.20
CA GLN A 361 -12.36 -2.55 -6.20
C GLN A 361 -11.00 -2.42 -6.86
N ARG A 362 -10.70 -3.28 -7.84
CA ARG A 362 -9.44 -3.22 -8.60
C ARG A 362 -9.31 -1.90 -9.36
N SER A 363 -10.38 -1.41 -9.99
CA SER A 363 -10.34 -0.13 -10.70
C SER A 363 -10.13 1.02 -9.71
N HIS A 364 -10.82 1.02 -8.58
CA HIS A 364 -10.64 2.02 -7.52
C HIS A 364 -9.19 2.04 -6.99
N LEU A 365 -8.62 0.87 -6.67
CA LEU A 365 -7.24 0.76 -6.21
C LEU A 365 -6.25 1.20 -7.30
N THR A 366 -6.49 0.85 -8.56
CA THR A 366 -5.60 1.24 -9.67
C THR A 366 -5.61 2.76 -9.86
N ILE A 367 -6.79 3.39 -9.80
CA ILE A 367 -6.94 4.85 -9.89
C ILE A 367 -6.29 5.52 -8.68
N GLY A 368 -6.51 5.01 -7.47
CA GLY A 368 -5.89 5.51 -6.25
C GLY A 368 -4.37 5.44 -6.29
N LEU A 369 -3.80 4.31 -6.70
CA LEU A 369 -2.35 4.14 -6.87
C LEU A 369 -1.81 5.06 -7.96
N ALA A 370 -2.50 5.19 -9.10
CA ALA A 370 -2.08 6.10 -10.16
C ALA A 370 -2.09 7.56 -9.69
N LYS A 371 -3.09 7.97 -8.90
CA LYS A 371 -3.16 9.30 -8.27
C LYS A 371 -2.00 9.51 -7.30
N GLN A 372 -1.74 8.56 -6.40
CA GLN A 372 -0.62 8.65 -5.45
C GLN A 372 0.73 8.70 -6.15
N VAL A 373 0.94 7.93 -7.22
CA VAL A 373 2.19 7.97 -7.99
C VAL A 373 2.37 9.33 -8.66
N LYS A 374 1.31 9.94 -9.20
CA LYS A 374 1.34 11.28 -9.78
C LYS A 374 1.59 12.37 -8.73
N GLU A 375 0.96 12.27 -7.57
CA GLU A 375 1.20 13.20 -6.46
C GLU A 375 2.64 13.09 -5.94
N ALA A 376 3.14 11.87 -5.78
CA ALA A 376 4.53 11.63 -5.37
C ALA A 376 5.53 12.13 -6.41
N SER A 377 5.28 11.93 -7.70
CA SER A 377 6.16 12.45 -8.75
C SER A 377 6.16 13.98 -8.80
N HIS A 378 4.99 14.61 -8.68
CA HIS A 378 4.89 16.06 -8.64
C HIS A 378 5.58 16.64 -7.39
N GLY A 379 5.46 15.95 -6.24
CA GLY A 379 6.22 16.29 -5.04
C GLY A 379 7.73 16.20 -5.25
N LEU A 380 8.22 15.17 -5.96
CA LEU A 380 9.63 15.03 -6.30
C LEU A 380 10.11 16.10 -7.30
N GLU A 381 9.28 16.49 -8.27
CA GLU A 381 9.57 17.60 -9.19
C GLU A 381 9.65 18.92 -8.45
N ARG A 382 8.70 19.21 -7.57
CA ARG A 382 8.73 20.43 -6.75
C ARG A 382 9.96 20.49 -5.86
N LEU A 383 10.32 19.37 -5.22
CA LEU A 383 11.56 19.28 -4.43
C LEU A 383 12.79 19.45 -5.32
N ALA A 384 12.77 18.97 -6.56
CA ALA A 384 13.85 19.17 -7.52
C ALA A 384 13.99 20.65 -7.92
N ASP A 385 12.88 21.36 -8.12
CA ASP A 385 12.86 22.80 -8.41
C ASP A 385 13.34 23.64 -7.22
N GLU A 386 12.98 23.22 -5.99
CA GLU A 386 13.45 23.84 -4.74
C GLU A 386 14.93 23.50 -4.43
N SER A 387 15.50 22.49 -5.09
CA SER A 387 16.86 22.04 -4.84
C SER A 387 17.90 22.94 -5.49
N HIS A 388 18.78 23.51 -4.68
CA HIS A 388 19.99 24.17 -5.19
C HIS A 388 21.11 23.17 -5.52
N LEU A 389 20.95 21.90 -5.14
CA LEU A 389 21.97 20.86 -5.32
C LEU A 389 22.00 20.32 -6.76
N LEU A 390 20.83 20.12 -7.36
CA LEU A 390 20.72 19.59 -8.72
C LEU A 390 21.30 20.54 -9.78
N PRO A 391 21.04 21.86 -9.75
CA PRO A 391 21.66 22.79 -10.70
C PRO A 391 23.18 22.93 -10.50
N ALA A 392 23.66 22.79 -9.26
CA ALA A 392 25.09 22.85 -8.95
C ALA A 392 25.86 21.62 -9.43
N HIS A 393 25.20 20.44 -9.45
CA HIS A 393 25.79 19.16 -9.85
C HIS A 393 24.90 18.42 -10.86
N PRO A 394 24.79 18.92 -12.10
CA PRO A 394 24.02 18.23 -13.13
C PRO A 394 24.68 16.89 -13.49
N ILE A 395 23.88 15.84 -13.68
CA ILE A 395 24.41 14.59 -14.23
C ILE A 395 24.96 14.91 -15.63
N PRO A 396 26.21 14.54 -15.96
CA PRO A 396 26.66 14.54 -17.33
C PRO A 396 25.86 13.50 -18.11
N SER A 397 24.77 13.93 -18.74
CA SER A 397 23.99 13.08 -19.61
C SER A 397 24.88 12.65 -20.79
N SER A 398 25.07 11.35 -20.95
CA SER A 398 25.88 10.74 -21.99
C SER A 398 25.29 10.88 -23.41
N SER A 399 24.36 11.82 -23.64
CA SER A 399 23.71 12.05 -24.94
C SER A 399 24.15 13.33 -25.67
N SER A 400 25.00 14.18 -25.09
CA SER A 400 25.49 15.39 -25.77
C SER A 400 26.78 15.16 -26.59
N GLN A 401 26.78 14.12 -27.43
CA GLN A 401 27.75 13.96 -28.52
C GLN A 401 27.08 13.94 -29.90
N ARG A 402 25.94 14.64 -30.05
CA ARG A 402 25.43 15.08 -31.35
C ARG A 402 25.07 16.55 -31.33
N LYS A 403 26.10 17.37 -31.15
CA LYS A 403 26.04 18.80 -31.51
C LYS A 403 26.09 18.87 -33.04
N GLY A 404 24.91 18.91 -33.67
CA GLY A 404 24.80 19.08 -35.11
C GLY A 404 23.54 18.49 -35.73
N LEU A 405 22.37 19.00 -35.34
CA LEU A 405 21.28 19.38 -36.23
C LEU A 405 20.11 19.84 -35.35
N GLU A 406 19.87 21.16 -35.33
CA GLU A 406 18.61 21.72 -34.86
C GLU A 406 17.49 21.18 -35.75
N GLY A 407 16.69 20.27 -35.20
CA GLY A 407 15.37 19.91 -35.69
C GLY A 407 14.37 20.21 -34.58
N PRO A 408 13.20 20.78 -34.88
CA PRO A 408 12.22 21.16 -33.87
C PRO A 408 11.84 19.92 -33.06
N PHE A 409 11.82 20.10 -31.73
CA PHE A 409 11.49 19.11 -30.72
C PHE A 409 10.43 18.13 -31.21
N SER A 410 10.81 16.85 -31.23
CA SER A 410 9.93 15.77 -31.67
C SER A 410 8.78 15.68 -30.68
N PHE A 411 7.56 15.90 -31.16
CA PHE A 411 6.29 15.75 -30.43
C PHE A 411 6.15 14.41 -29.68
N ASN A 412 6.96 13.42 -30.04
CA ASN A 412 7.02 12.11 -29.40
C ASN A 412 7.81 12.11 -28.07
N ASP A 413 8.69 13.09 -27.84
CA ASP A 413 9.50 13.21 -26.62
C ASP A 413 8.69 13.90 -25.49
N GLU A 414 7.88 14.92 -25.85
CA GLU A 414 6.93 15.56 -24.92
C GLU A 414 5.83 14.61 -24.44
N LEU A 415 5.40 13.67 -25.28
CA LEU A 415 4.40 12.65 -24.89
C LEU A 415 4.99 11.59 -23.93
N LEU A 416 6.28 11.27 -24.05
CA LEU A 416 6.94 10.29 -23.17
C LEU A 416 7.20 10.83 -21.77
N HIS A 417 7.48 12.13 -21.63
CA HIS A 417 7.58 12.79 -20.32
C HIS A 417 6.25 12.84 -19.56
N HIS A 418 5.11 12.79 -20.26
CA HIS A 418 3.79 12.87 -19.65
C HIS A 418 3.16 11.51 -19.26
N GLU A 419 3.69 10.39 -19.76
CA GLU A 419 3.07 9.08 -19.54
C GLU A 419 3.69 8.30 -18.37
N LYS A 420 4.96 8.56 -18.03
CA LYS A 420 5.59 8.08 -16.78
C LYS A 420 6.60 9.12 -16.29
N PRO A 421 6.35 9.79 -15.15
CA PRO A 421 7.39 10.57 -14.51
C PRO A 421 8.51 9.58 -14.13
N ASP A 422 9.68 9.76 -14.72
CA ASP A 422 10.84 8.90 -14.50
C ASP A 422 11.43 9.20 -13.12
N SER A 423 10.65 8.88 -12.07
CA SER A 423 11.02 9.10 -10.66
C SER A 423 12.33 8.39 -10.32
N SER A 424 12.62 7.28 -11.00
CA SER A 424 13.91 6.59 -10.95
C SER A 424 15.05 7.43 -11.55
N GLY A 425 14.80 8.15 -12.64
CA GLY A 425 15.74 9.08 -13.25
C GLY A 425 16.02 10.28 -12.34
N LEU A 426 14.96 10.89 -11.77
CA LEU A 426 15.09 11.98 -10.80
C LEU A 426 15.86 11.53 -9.55
N ALA A 427 15.52 10.38 -8.98
CA ALA A 427 16.23 9.84 -7.83
C ALA A 427 17.72 9.61 -8.12
N ARG A 428 18.06 9.12 -9.32
CA ARG A 428 19.47 8.98 -9.75
C ARG A 428 20.18 10.33 -9.88
N ALA A 429 19.49 11.37 -10.34
CA ALA A 429 20.04 12.73 -10.38
C ALA A 429 20.39 13.25 -8.99
N TRP A 430 19.50 13.06 -8.03
CA TRP A 430 19.73 13.43 -6.64
C TRP A 430 20.89 12.66 -6.01
N VAL A 431 20.97 11.34 -6.23
CA VAL A 431 22.08 10.52 -5.73
C VAL A 431 23.41 11.00 -6.31
N PHE A 432 23.47 11.23 -7.62
CA PHE A 432 24.68 11.74 -8.27
C PHE A 432 25.07 13.12 -7.75
N ALA A 433 24.11 14.04 -7.64
CA ALA A 433 24.36 15.40 -7.15
C ALA A 433 24.86 15.40 -5.69
N ALA A 434 24.28 14.54 -4.85
CA ALA A 434 24.72 14.35 -3.47
C ALA A 434 26.13 13.75 -3.39
N GLU A 435 26.44 12.73 -4.20
CA GLU A 435 27.78 12.15 -4.27
C GLU A 435 28.82 13.16 -4.78
N ALA A 436 28.47 13.96 -5.79
CA ALA A 436 29.34 15.00 -6.35
C ALA A 436 29.62 16.12 -5.34
N ALA A 437 28.59 16.61 -4.64
CA ALA A 437 28.77 17.59 -3.56
C ALA A 437 29.61 17.01 -2.40
N GLY A 438 29.37 15.74 -2.04
CA GLY A 438 30.17 15.03 -1.04
C GLY A 438 31.62 14.84 -1.48
N ALA A 439 31.89 14.63 -2.77
CA ALA A 439 33.25 14.58 -3.30
C ALA A 439 33.92 15.96 -3.30
N GLN A 440 33.20 17.01 -3.70
CA GLN A 440 33.72 18.37 -3.71
C GLN A 440 34.07 18.88 -2.31
N THR A 441 33.20 18.66 -1.33
CA THR A 441 33.45 19.06 0.06
C THR A 441 34.62 18.29 0.66
N ARG A 442 34.74 16.98 0.40
CA ARG A 442 35.92 16.20 0.79
C ARG A 442 37.20 16.71 0.14
N GLY A 443 37.15 17.06 -1.14
CA GLY A 443 38.26 17.69 -1.85
C GLY A 443 38.70 18.99 -1.19
N ALA A 444 37.76 19.90 -0.93
CA ALA A 444 38.03 21.17 -0.25
C ALA A 444 38.62 20.97 1.16
N ILE A 445 38.09 20.02 1.94
CA ILE A 445 38.64 19.70 3.27
C ILE A 445 40.07 19.17 3.15
N SER A 446 40.34 18.28 2.19
CA SER A 446 41.69 17.75 1.99
C SER A 446 42.69 18.83 1.55
N GLU A 447 42.26 19.78 0.72
CA GLU A 447 43.09 20.91 0.31
C GLU A 447 43.40 21.84 1.50
N GLN A 448 42.39 22.16 2.32
CA GLN A 448 42.58 22.94 3.54
C GLN A 448 43.47 22.23 4.56
N LEU A 449 43.38 20.90 4.67
CA LEU A 449 44.24 20.11 5.54
C LEU A 449 45.70 20.15 5.07
N VAL A 450 45.94 20.00 3.76
CA VAL A 450 47.28 20.12 3.18
C VAL A 450 47.83 21.54 3.32
N ALA A 451 47.00 22.57 3.14
CA ALA A 451 47.40 23.96 3.36
C ALA A 451 47.75 24.21 4.85
N GLY A 452 46.97 23.66 5.77
CA GLY A 452 47.24 23.70 7.21
C GLY A 452 48.54 22.99 7.58
N ASP A 453 48.81 21.82 7.01
CA ASP A 453 50.04 21.07 7.23
C ASP A 453 51.28 21.83 6.74
N LYS A 454 51.20 22.46 5.56
CA LYS A 454 52.25 23.36 5.07
C LYS A 454 52.47 24.56 5.98
N ALA A 455 51.39 25.20 6.44
CA ALA A 455 51.49 26.33 7.37
C ALA A 455 52.09 25.92 8.72
N LEU A 456 51.78 24.71 9.21
CA LEU A 456 52.39 24.15 10.41
C LEU A 456 53.88 23.89 10.22
N GLU A 457 54.30 23.29 9.11
CA GLU A 457 55.72 23.09 8.81
C GLU A 457 56.48 24.42 8.63
N GLU A 458 55.87 25.41 7.99
CA GLU A 458 56.44 26.77 7.91
C GLU A 458 56.61 27.38 9.31
N SER A 459 55.60 27.26 10.17
CA SER A 459 55.69 27.74 11.56
C SER A 459 56.76 27.00 12.35
N ARG A 460 56.92 25.69 12.15
CA ARG A 460 57.94 24.86 12.79
C ARG A 460 59.34 25.27 12.36
N LEU A 461 59.54 25.53 11.07
CA LEU A 461 60.81 26.04 10.53
C LEU A 461 61.13 27.43 11.09
N LEU A 462 60.14 28.33 11.18
CA LEU A 462 60.33 29.64 11.79
C LEU A 462 60.68 29.55 13.27
N LEU A 463 60.02 28.66 14.03
CA LEU A 463 60.36 28.41 15.43
C LEU A 463 61.78 27.85 15.58
N ALA A 464 62.16 26.85 14.77
CA ALA A 464 63.52 26.31 14.77
C ALA A 464 64.57 27.40 14.48
N ARG A 465 64.28 28.29 13.52
CA ARG A 465 65.14 29.44 13.21
C ARG A 465 65.20 30.44 14.36
N LEU A 466 64.10 30.68 15.08
CA LEU A 466 64.09 31.52 16.28
C LEU A 466 64.89 30.89 17.41
N TYR A 467 64.78 29.58 17.63
CA TYR A 467 65.60 28.84 18.60
C TYR A 467 67.10 28.97 18.27
N GLN A 468 67.47 28.85 17.00
CA GLN A 468 68.84 29.08 16.53
C GLN A 468 69.31 30.52 16.79
N LEU A 469 68.47 31.52 16.52
CA LEU A 469 68.78 32.94 16.80
C LEU A 469 68.89 33.24 18.30
N LEU A 470 68.14 32.54 19.14
CA LEU A 470 68.23 32.63 20.61
C LEU A 470 69.45 31.88 21.17
N GLY A 471 70.25 31.22 20.34
CA GLY A 471 71.45 30.50 20.76
C GLY A 471 71.21 29.12 21.37
N TYR A 472 70.02 28.54 21.18
CA TYR A 472 69.78 27.12 21.44
C TYR A 472 70.26 26.29 20.24
N ASP A 473 71.57 26.27 20.01
CA ASP A 473 72.15 25.29 19.09
C ASP A 473 72.15 23.91 19.76
N ASP A 474 71.65 22.93 19.01
CA ASP A 474 71.51 21.52 19.36
C ASP A 474 72.85 20.93 19.87
N GLN A 475 73.06 20.89 21.19
CA GLN A 475 73.88 19.84 21.76
C GLN A 475 73.08 18.55 21.67
N SER A 476 73.35 17.79 20.59
CA SER A 476 73.07 16.37 20.36
C SER A 476 72.15 15.64 21.38
N PRO A 477 71.07 14.99 20.91
CA PRO A 477 70.10 14.31 21.76
C PRO A 477 70.69 13.01 22.30
N ALA A 478 70.99 12.99 23.59
CA ALA A 478 71.04 11.77 24.37
C ALA A 478 70.17 11.98 25.60
N LEU A 479 69.13 11.14 25.73
CA LEU A 479 68.28 10.97 26.90
C LEU A 479 67.25 12.12 27.04
N THR A 480 65.93 11.92 27.09
CA THR A 480 65.17 10.83 27.67
C THR A 480 63.79 10.73 27.03
N GLU A 481 63.32 9.49 26.89
CA GLU A 481 61.91 9.17 26.91
C GLU A 481 61.29 9.69 28.22
N THR A 482 60.78 10.91 28.21
CA THR A 482 59.92 11.40 29.29
C THR A 482 58.73 12.08 28.66
N GLN A 483 57.66 11.29 28.58
CA GLN A 483 56.27 11.73 28.73
C GLN A 483 55.87 12.93 27.89
N LYS A 484 55.23 12.64 26.75
CA LYS A 484 54.16 13.46 26.20
C LYS A 484 53.05 13.58 27.27
N GLN A 485 53.25 14.43 28.27
CA GLN A 485 52.15 14.94 29.06
C GLN A 485 51.42 15.94 28.17
N ASP A 486 50.25 15.51 27.73
CA ASP A 486 49.32 16.32 26.97
C ASP A 486 48.93 17.52 27.84
N ILE A 487 49.31 18.73 27.39
CA ILE A 487 49.15 20.00 28.13
C ILE A 487 47.66 20.23 28.48
N TRP A 488 46.75 19.62 27.71
CA TRP A 488 45.31 19.65 27.94
C TRP A 488 44.83 18.90 29.18
N THR A 489 45.59 17.95 29.72
CA THR A 489 45.23 17.24 30.98
C THR A 489 45.47 18.09 32.23
N VAL A 490 46.23 19.19 32.12
CA VAL A 490 46.53 20.08 33.26
C VAL A 490 45.42 21.12 33.46
N LEU A 491 44.63 21.43 32.43
CA LEU A 491 43.61 22.49 32.50
C LEU A 491 42.30 22.06 33.17
N ASP A 492 41.98 20.76 33.15
CA ASP A 492 40.75 20.22 33.78
C ASP A 492 40.78 20.26 35.33
N GLY A 493 41.93 20.56 35.94
CA GLY A 493 42.09 20.61 37.40
C GLY A 493 41.86 21.99 38.05
N ALA A 494 41.72 23.08 37.28
CA ALA A 494 41.81 24.44 37.81
C ALA A 494 40.52 25.28 37.72
N LEU A 495 39.40 24.71 37.28
CA LEU A 495 38.11 25.40 37.19
C LEU A 495 37.05 24.62 37.98
N GLY A 496 37.01 24.80 39.30
CA GLY A 496 35.97 24.11 40.08
C GLY A 496 36.02 24.24 41.60
N VAL A 497 36.32 25.42 42.18
CA VAL A 497 35.97 25.68 43.59
C VAL A 497 35.60 27.15 43.78
N ILE A 498 34.36 27.52 43.44
CA ILE A 498 33.73 28.70 44.05
C ILE A 498 33.16 28.22 45.38
N LYS A 499 33.94 28.38 46.46
CA LYS A 499 33.43 28.26 47.83
C LYS A 499 32.41 29.39 48.05
N GLY A 500 31.14 29.02 48.16
CA GLY A 500 30.10 29.91 48.68
C GLY A 500 30.36 30.20 50.15
N ASN A 501 30.74 31.44 50.46
CA ASN A 501 30.74 31.95 51.83
C ASN A 501 29.31 32.40 52.17
N GLY A 502 28.58 31.60 52.94
CA GLY A 502 27.40 32.05 53.67
C GLY A 502 27.79 32.36 55.12
N PRO A 503 27.49 33.56 55.66
CA PRO A 503 27.70 33.83 57.07
C PRO A 503 26.49 33.37 57.89
N GLU A 504 26.77 32.63 58.95
CA GLU A 504 25.86 32.39 60.07
C GLU A 504 25.54 33.71 60.78
N GLY A 505 24.25 33.94 61.05
CA GLY A 505 23.74 35.01 61.90
C GLY A 505 22.58 34.47 62.72
N LYS A 506 22.70 34.64 64.04
CA LYS A 506 21.80 34.22 65.12
C LYS A 506 20.34 34.63 64.95
#